data_AF-A0A3C0AB26-F1
#
_entry.id   AF-A0A3C0AB26-F1
#
_cell.length_a   1.000
_cell.length_b   1.000
_cell.length_c   1.000
_cell.angle_alpha   90.00
_cell.angle_beta   90.00
_cell.angle_gamma   90.00
#
_symmetry.space_group_name_H-M   'P 1'
#
loop_
_entity.id
_entity.type
_entity.pdbx_description
1 polymer ?
#
loop_
_entity_poly.entity_id
_entity_poly.type
_entity_poly.pdbx_seq_one_letter_code
_entity_poly.pdbx_strand_id
1 'polypeptide(L)'
;MSQNSKIQAKNYAAWEELKKRYPDRLCLDTEVIYALPVDFINALNKHLPGLWTKDDLLFEYDLNEIAGMGLFLKQPFWYPLLKEYFPPSNDVSRRFQAEQTRISHDLRLTIEAVMRGHGCSELMIKKYFKEEEKYKLQAQERQRGYAGWLVTDPGFQLSKAGFIGEWWEQIQERGEFPDVPPMNMLRDSTPIPKNQRRFYADYTQFYYDWSLEKLATPHLPEPMHSNPVGASQYSEEVYGAAGLALFIPWYLLADQNLKLHDIANHHLMYGHKKHLQGWIGKKSQEEDKLGHNRYSIMLKMFVFQECGLYPRYKERLNGKVGKINEAFTEFLEGTELDALELGKKLQSTQKTRQKYKGRLKKCREAVEN
;
A
#
# COMPACT_ATOMS: atom_id res chain seq x y z
N MET A 1 12.31 -26.86 17.69
CA MET A 1 11.31 -26.30 16.74
C MET A 1 11.46 -24.79 16.73
N SER A 2 11.90 -24.22 15.61
CA SER A 2 12.16 -22.78 15.44
C SER A 2 10.88 -21.96 15.63
N GLN A 3 10.97 -20.73 16.16
CA GLN A 3 9.84 -19.79 16.24
C GLN A 3 9.14 -19.62 14.88
N ASN A 4 9.87 -19.72 13.77
CA ASN A 4 9.29 -19.65 12.41
C ASN A 4 8.33 -20.81 12.12
N SER A 5 8.56 -22.02 12.66
CA SER A 5 7.66 -23.16 12.41
C SER A 5 6.33 -23.05 13.16
N LYS A 6 6.30 -22.36 14.30
CA LYS A 6 5.05 -22.09 15.06
C LYS A 6 4.25 -20.93 14.46
N ILE A 7 4.91 -19.96 13.84
CA ILE A 7 4.26 -18.85 13.12
C ILE A 7 3.63 -19.36 11.82
N GLN A 8 4.36 -20.14 11.03
CA GLN A 8 3.82 -20.78 9.83
C GLN A 8 2.59 -21.65 10.14
N ALA A 9 2.62 -22.50 11.18
CA ALA A 9 1.50 -23.35 11.55
C ALA A 9 0.21 -22.60 11.96
N LYS A 10 0.33 -21.39 12.53
CA LYS A 10 -0.84 -20.54 12.84
C LYS A 10 -1.36 -19.79 11.61
N ASN A 11 -0.49 -19.46 10.66
CA ASN A 11 -0.87 -18.66 9.48
C ASN A 11 -1.71 -19.47 8.47
N TYR A 12 -1.51 -20.79 8.36
CA TYR A 12 -2.35 -21.65 7.51
C TYR A 12 -3.78 -21.85 8.05
N ALA A 13 -4.04 -21.55 9.32
CA ALA A 13 -5.35 -21.79 9.94
C ALA A 13 -6.50 -21.06 9.23
N ALA A 14 -6.25 -19.83 8.77
CA ALA A 14 -7.25 -19.03 8.04
C ALA A 14 -7.62 -19.67 6.69
N TRP A 15 -6.63 -20.12 5.92
CA TRP A 15 -6.86 -20.79 4.64
C TRP A 15 -7.54 -22.14 4.83
N GLU A 16 -7.10 -22.96 5.78
CA GLU A 16 -7.72 -24.27 6.10
C GLU A 16 -9.19 -24.10 6.51
N GLU A 17 -9.49 -23.08 7.33
CA GLU A 17 -10.87 -22.78 7.73
C GLU A 17 -11.74 -22.39 6.52
N LEU A 18 -11.24 -21.50 5.66
CA LEU A 18 -11.94 -21.09 4.44
C LEU A 18 -12.12 -22.26 3.46
N LYS A 19 -11.10 -23.10 3.26
CA LYS A 19 -11.18 -24.27 2.38
C LYS A 19 -12.12 -25.34 2.93
N LYS A 20 -12.20 -25.51 4.24
CA LYS A 20 -13.17 -26.40 4.90
C LYS A 20 -14.61 -25.91 4.72
N ARG A 21 -14.86 -24.61 4.88
CA ARG A 21 -16.20 -24.02 4.71
C ARG A 21 -16.64 -23.99 3.25
N TYR A 22 -15.69 -23.76 2.34
CA TYR A 22 -15.95 -23.53 0.93
C TYR A 22 -15.03 -24.38 0.02
N PRO A 23 -15.17 -25.72 0.04
CA PRO A 23 -14.26 -26.63 -0.65
C PRO A 23 -14.21 -26.40 -2.17
N ASP A 24 -15.34 -26.04 -2.76
CA ASP A 24 -15.51 -25.87 -4.22
C ASP A 24 -15.07 -24.49 -4.74
N ARG A 25 -14.58 -23.59 -3.87
CA ARG A 25 -14.11 -22.26 -4.30
C ARG A 25 -12.72 -22.32 -4.91
N LEU A 26 -12.68 -22.37 -6.24
CA LEU A 26 -11.44 -22.39 -7.03
C LEU A 26 -10.51 -21.20 -6.76
N CYS A 27 -11.05 -20.04 -6.33
CA CYS A 27 -10.23 -18.88 -5.99
C CYS A 27 -9.30 -19.13 -4.77
N LEU A 28 -9.61 -20.09 -3.90
CA LEU A 28 -8.76 -20.47 -2.77
C LEU A 28 -7.54 -21.30 -3.19
N ASP A 29 -7.51 -21.78 -4.43
CA ASP A 29 -6.38 -22.52 -5.00
C ASP A 29 -5.39 -21.59 -5.73
N THR A 30 -5.73 -20.30 -5.84
CA THR A 30 -4.83 -19.28 -6.40
C THR A 30 -3.78 -18.86 -5.38
N GLU A 31 -2.65 -18.35 -5.88
CA GLU A 31 -1.53 -17.89 -5.05
C GLU A 31 -1.89 -16.67 -4.21
N VAL A 32 -2.85 -15.86 -4.68
CA VAL A 32 -3.29 -14.65 -3.99
C VAL A 32 -4.77 -14.40 -4.21
N ILE A 33 -5.48 -14.14 -3.11
CA ILE A 33 -6.89 -13.75 -3.10
C ILE A 33 -7.07 -12.50 -2.25
N TYR A 34 -7.79 -11.52 -2.79
CA TYR A 34 -8.07 -10.24 -2.11
C TYR A 34 -9.50 -10.21 -1.60
N ALA A 35 -9.67 -9.88 -0.34
CA ALA A 35 -10.98 -9.62 0.26
C ALA A 35 -11.54 -8.28 -0.21
N LEU A 36 -12.87 -8.18 -0.25
CA LEU A 36 -13.56 -6.90 -0.44
C LEU A 36 -13.89 -6.28 0.93
N PRO A 37 -13.77 -4.95 1.10
CA PRO A 37 -14.25 -4.28 2.32
C PRO A 37 -15.75 -4.50 2.51
N VAL A 38 -16.20 -4.71 3.75
CA VAL A 38 -17.63 -4.92 4.10
C VAL A 38 -18.52 -3.79 3.57
N ASP A 39 -18.07 -2.55 3.65
CA ASP A 39 -18.85 -1.41 3.14
C ASP A 39 -18.97 -1.44 1.60
N PHE A 40 -17.93 -1.92 0.90
CA PHE A 40 -17.99 -2.08 -0.54
C PHE A 40 -18.87 -3.26 -0.95
N ILE A 41 -18.85 -4.35 -0.16
CA ILE A 41 -19.76 -5.48 -0.29
C ILE A 41 -21.21 -4.99 -0.21
N ASN A 42 -21.54 -4.21 0.82
CA ASN A 42 -22.87 -3.66 1.05
C ASN A 42 -23.31 -2.73 -0.10
N ALA A 43 -22.43 -1.84 -0.54
CA ALA A 43 -22.70 -0.95 -1.66
C ALA A 43 -22.92 -1.72 -2.98
N LEU A 44 -22.16 -2.79 -3.24
CA LEU A 44 -22.38 -3.66 -4.39
C LEU A 44 -23.74 -4.36 -4.32
N ASN A 45 -24.11 -4.91 -3.17
CA ASN A 45 -25.40 -5.59 -2.99
C ASN A 45 -26.59 -4.64 -3.23
N LYS A 46 -26.46 -3.37 -2.81
CA LYS A 46 -27.46 -2.31 -3.04
C LYS A 46 -27.63 -1.98 -4.53
N HIS A 47 -26.54 -1.73 -5.25
CA HIS A 47 -26.57 -1.25 -6.64
C HIS A 47 -26.63 -2.36 -7.70
N LEU A 48 -26.31 -3.59 -7.31
CA LEU A 48 -26.28 -4.78 -8.16
C LEU A 48 -27.03 -5.95 -7.50
N PRO A 49 -28.35 -5.82 -7.26
CA PRO A 49 -29.13 -6.91 -6.70
C PRO A 49 -29.03 -8.14 -7.61
N GLY A 50 -28.70 -9.29 -7.04
CA GLY A 50 -28.49 -10.53 -7.77
C GLY A 50 -27.10 -10.71 -8.38
N LEU A 51 -26.11 -9.86 -8.05
CA LEU A 51 -24.71 -10.15 -8.39
C LEU A 51 -24.24 -11.45 -7.72
N TRP A 52 -24.69 -11.68 -6.48
CA TRP A 52 -24.22 -12.74 -5.60
C TRP A 52 -25.32 -13.76 -5.35
N THR A 53 -24.93 -15.03 -5.32
CA THR A 53 -25.73 -16.04 -4.62
C THR A 53 -25.59 -15.81 -3.11
N LYS A 54 -26.43 -16.47 -2.31
CA LYS A 54 -26.30 -16.45 -0.85
C LYS A 54 -24.92 -16.96 -0.40
N ASP A 55 -24.41 -18.00 -1.06
CA ASP A 55 -23.10 -18.59 -0.74
C ASP A 55 -21.93 -17.70 -1.18
N ASP A 56 -22.09 -16.88 -2.22
CA ASP A 56 -21.09 -15.87 -2.60
C ASP A 56 -21.00 -14.77 -1.54
N LEU A 57 -22.16 -14.27 -1.09
CA LEU A 57 -22.25 -13.24 -0.05
C LEU A 57 -21.63 -13.70 1.26
N LEU A 58 -21.96 -14.93 1.70
CA LEU A 58 -21.35 -15.54 2.88
C LEU A 58 -19.84 -15.70 2.72
N PHE A 59 -19.39 -16.18 1.55
CA PHE A 59 -17.95 -16.32 1.28
C PHE A 59 -17.20 -14.98 1.35
N GLU A 60 -17.72 -13.90 0.78
CA GLU A 60 -17.04 -12.60 0.79
C GLU A 60 -16.95 -12.01 2.21
N TYR A 61 -17.99 -12.17 3.04
CA TYR A 61 -17.94 -11.78 4.45
C TYR A 61 -16.96 -12.64 5.25
N ASP A 62 -17.03 -13.97 5.11
CA ASP A 62 -16.12 -14.90 5.79
C ASP A 62 -14.66 -14.67 5.36
N LEU A 63 -14.41 -14.35 4.08
CA LEU A 63 -13.05 -14.04 3.61
C LEU A 63 -12.51 -12.77 4.28
N ASN A 64 -13.33 -11.72 4.39
CA ASN A 64 -12.97 -10.49 5.09
C ASN A 64 -12.73 -10.76 6.59
N GLU A 65 -13.63 -11.50 7.23
CA GLU A 65 -13.54 -11.82 8.65
C GLU A 65 -12.35 -12.74 8.95
N ILE A 66 -12.14 -13.81 8.21
CA ILE A 66 -11.11 -14.80 8.55
C ILE A 66 -9.72 -14.35 8.09
N ALA A 67 -9.62 -13.79 6.88
CA ALA A 67 -8.33 -13.44 6.25
C ALA A 67 -8.01 -11.93 6.24
N GLY A 68 -8.91 -11.07 6.74
CA GLY A 68 -8.70 -9.62 6.73
C GLY A 68 -8.65 -9.08 5.30
N MET A 69 -7.45 -8.70 4.84
CA MET A 69 -7.24 -8.16 3.49
C MET A 69 -7.22 -9.23 2.39
N GLY A 70 -7.03 -10.50 2.77
CA GLY A 70 -6.93 -11.61 1.84
C GLY A 70 -5.82 -12.59 2.21
N LEU A 71 -5.55 -13.52 1.31
CA LEU A 71 -4.48 -14.52 1.48
C LEU A 71 -3.44 -14.37 0.38
N PHE A 72 -2.17 -14.54 0.73
CA PHE A 72 -1.03 -14.69 -0.17
C PHE A 72 -0.27 -15.93 0.25
N LEU A 73 -0.02 -16.85 -0.69
CA LEU A 73 0.57 -18.16 -0.43
C LEU A 73 -0.09 -18.87 0.76
N LYS A 74 -1.43 -18.82 0.79
CA LYS A 74 -2.32 -19.41 1.82
C LYS A 74 -2.19 -18.80 3.22
N GLN A 75 -1.53 -17.64 3.35
CA GLN A 75 -1.38 -16.92 4.61
C GLN A 75 -2.07 -15.55 4.54
N PRO A 76 -2.71 -15.08 5.62
CA PRO A 76 -3.20 -13.71 5.66
C PRO A 76 -2.07 -12.71 5.45
N PHE A 77 -2.27 -11.73 4.56
CA PHE A 77 -1.31 -10.64 4.37
C PHE A 77 -1.87 -9.32 4.90
N TRP A 78 -0.97 -8.41 5.22
CA TRP A 78 -1.30 -7.07 5.71
C TRP A 78 -0.75 -6.01 4.77
N TYR A 79 -1.53 -4.96 4.54
CA TYR A 79 -1.14 -3.84 3.68
C TYR A 79 -1.51 -2.51 4.33
N PRO A 80 -0.55 -1.83 5.00
CA PRO A 80 -0.84 -0.65 5.82
C PRO A 80 -1.55 0.49 5.11
N LEU A 81 -1.41 0.61 3.79
CA LEU A 81 -1.98 1.69 3.00
C LEU A 81 -3.51 1.60 2.84
N LEU A 82 -4.13 0.46 3.12
CA LEU A 82 -5.58 0.26 3.03
C LEU A 82 -6.17 -0.31 4.33
N LYS A 83 -5.43 -0.24 5.44
CA LYS A 83 -5.81 -0.88 6.71
C LYS A 83 -7.14 -0.40 7.26
N GLU A 84 -7.53 0.84 6.99
CA GLU A 84 -8.78 1.42 7.46
C GLU A 84 -10.03 0.69 6.92
N TYR A 85 -9.89 -0.08 5.84
CA TYR A 85 -10.99 -0.84 5.22
C TYR A 85 -11.15 -2.26 5.75
N PHE A 86 -10.22 -2.71 6.60
CA PHE A 86 -10.16 -4.09 7.08
C PHE A 86 -9.86 -4.07 8.58
N PRO A 87 -10.89 -4.14 9.44
CA PRO A 87 -10.67 -4.18 10.87
C PRO A 87 -9.85 -5.43 11.24
N PRO A 88 -8.99 -5.37 12.28
CA PRO A 88 -8.20 -6.51 12.72
C PRO A 88 -9.13 -7.63 13.21
N SER A 89 -9.21 -8.68 12.43
CA SER A 89 -10.19 -9.74 12.68
C SER A 89 -9.69 -10.81 13.65
N ASN A 90 -8.38 -11.06 13.70
CA ASN A 90 -7.77 -12.03 14.61
C ASN A 90 -7.00 -11.40 15.77
N ASP A 91 -6.88 -12.15 16.87
CA ASP A 91 -6.20 -11.73 18.09
C ASP A 91 -4.74 -11.35 17.87
N VAL A 92 -4.06 -11.97 16.90
CA VAL A 92 -2.66 -11.67 16.58
C VAL A 92 -2.54 -10.27 16.01
N SER A 93 -3.39 -9.92 15.04
CA SER A 93 -3.43 -8.59 14.44
C SER A 93 -3.85 -7.53 15.46
N ARG A 94 -4.81 -7.84 16.32
CA ARG A 94 -5.22 -6.95 17.43
C ARG A 94 -4.07 -6.71 18.41
N ARG A 95 -3.34 -7.75 18.81
CA ARG A 95 -2.15 -7.62 19.68
C ARG A 95 -1.05 -6.81 19.02
N PHE A 96 -0.78 -7.05 17.73
CA PHE A 96 0.21 -6.28 16.99
C PHE A 96 -0.16 -4.79 16.90
N GLN A 97 -1.42 -4.48 16.59
CA GLN A 97 -1.90 -3.09 16.57
C GLN A 97 -1.89 -2.46 17.97
N ALA A 98 -2.25 -3.19 19.02
CA ALA A 98 -2.17 -2.72 20.40
C ALA A 98 -0.72 -2.41 20.80
N GLU A 99 0.22 -3.26 20.41
CA GLU A 99 1.64 -3.06 20.64
C GLU A 99 2.18 -1.83 19.88
N GLN A 100 1.85 -1.68 18.60
CA GLN A 100 2.21 -0.48 17.84
C GLN A 100 1.62 0.80 18.45
N THR A 101 0.39 0.73 18.95
CA THR A 101 -0.27 1.86 19.62
C THR A 101 0.45 2.20 20.91
N ARG A 102 0.86 1.20 21.69
CA ARG A 102 1.66 1.37 22.91
C ARG A 102 3.01 2.02 22.62
N ILE A 103 3.77 1.49 21.67
CA ILE A 103 5.07 2.04 21.27
C ILE A 103 4.93 3.50 20.81
N SER A 104 3.91 3.79 19.99
CA SER A 104 3.65 5.16 19.50
C SER A 104 3.29 6.11 20.65
N HIS A 105 2.53 5.63 21.63
CA HIS A 105 2.18 6.40 22.83
C HIS A 105 3.40 6.68 23.71
N ASP A 106 4.24 5.67 23.97
CA ASP A 106 5.45 5.82 24.79
C ASP A 106 6.47 6.78 24.15
N LEU A 107 6.62 6.70 22.82
CA LEU A 107 7.43 7.65 22.07
C LEU A 107 6.88 9.09 22.22
N ARG A 108 5.56 9.26 22.11
CA ARG A 108 4.91 10.56 22.30
C ARG A 108 5.17 11.14 23.69
N LEU A 109 5.03 10.33 24.74
CA LEU A 109 5.34 10.76 26.12
C LEU A 109 6.80 11.18 26.27
N THR A 110 7.71 10.45 25.62
CA THR A 110 9.14 10.77 25.63
C THR A 110 9.42 12.12 24.96
N ILE A 111 8.83 12.38 23.78
CA ILE A 111 8.96 13.67 23.08
C ILE A 111 8.40 14.80 23.94
N GLU A 112 7.22 14.60 24.55
CA GLU A 112 6.61 15.58 25.44
C GLU A 112 7.50 15.92 26.64
N ALA A 113 8.09 14.92 27.30
CA ALA A 113 9.01 15.13 28.41
C ALA A 113 10.27 15.91 27.97
N VAL A 114 10.83 15.60 26.80
CA VAL A 114 11.96 16.34 26.22
C VAL A 114 11.59 17.79 25.94
N MET A 115 10.42 18.06 25.34
CA MET A 115 9.96 19.42 25.06
C MET A 115 9.75 20.22 26.36
N ARG A 116 9.17 19.62 27.40
CA ARG A 116 9.06 20.24 28.73
C ARG A 116 10.44 20.56 29.31
N GLY A 117 11.40 19.64 29.17
CA GLY A 117 12.79 19.85 29.60
C GLY A 117 13.48 21.03 28.91
N HIS A 118 13.04 21.42 27.71
CA HIS A 118 13.51 22.59 26.97
C HIS A 118 12.66 23.86 27.22
N GLY A 119 11.74 23.84 28.18
CA GLY A 119 10.92 25.00 28.54
C GLY A 119 9.76 25.29 27.58
N CYS A 120 9.35 24.34 26.73
CA CYS A 120 8.17 24.50 25.89
C CYS A 120 6.89 24.53 26.74
N SER A 121 5.96 25.45 26.42
CA SER A 121 4.66 25.50 27.10
C SER A 121 3.72 24.38 26.62
N GLU A 122 2.72 24.03 27.45
CA GLU A 122 1.68 23.05 27.08
C GLU A 122 0.97 23.39 25.76
N LEU A 123 0.76 24.69 25.49
CA LEU A 123 0.16 25.14 24.24
C LEU A 123 1.07 24.85 23.03
N MET A 124 2.39 25.04 23.18
CA MET A 124 3.37 24.72 22.12
C MET A 124 3.43 23.21 21.86
N ILE A 125 3.45 22.39 22.92
CA ILE A 125 3.44 20.93 22.84
C ILE A 125 2.18 20.44 22.11
N LYS A 126 1.01 20.94 22.50
CA LYS A 126 -0.27 20.60 21.84
C LYS A 126 -0.29 21.00 20.37
N LYS A 127 0.26 22.19 20.04
CA LYS A 127 0.38 22.66 18.65
C LYS A 127 1.31 21.77 17.84
N TYR A 128 2.46 21.38 18.40
CA TYR A 128 3.42 20.47 17.77
C TYR A 128 2.76 19.15 17.36
N PHE A 129 2.10 18.44 18.29
CA PHE A 129 1.47 17.15 17.97
C PHE A 129 0.29 17.29 16.98
N LYS A 130 -0.42 18.43 16.99
CA LYS A 130 -1.46 18.71 15.99
C LYS A 130 -0.86 18.89 14.58
N GLU A 131 0.27 19.56 14.48
CA GLU A 131 0.98 19.74 13.21
C GLU A 131 1.62 18.43 12.73
N GLU A 132 2.23 17.68 13.64
CA GLU A 132 2.79 16.35 13.36
C GLU A 132 1.73 15.40 12.78
N GLU A 133 0.56 15.28 13.42
CA GLU A 133 -0.53 14.43 12.92
C GLU A 133 -1.03 14.90 11.55
N LYS A 134 -1.11 16.23 11.32
CA LYS A 134 -1.45 16.78 10.01
C LYS A 134 -0.42 16.35 8.94
N TYR A 135 0.88 16.44 9.24
CA TYR A 135 1.93 16.03 8.30
C TYR A 135 1.93 14.51 8.07
N LYS A 136 1.66 13.73 9.11
CA LYS A 136 1.50 12.28 9.03
C LYS A 136 0.41 11.87 8.05
N LEU A 137 -0.80 12.42 8.20
CA LEU A 137 -1.92 12.15 7.30
C LEU A 137 -1.59 12.54 5.85
N GLN A 138 -1.00 13.72 5.67
CA GLN A 138 -0.57 14.21 4.36
C GLN A 138 0.50 13.32 3.69
N ALA A 139 1.40 12.75 4.48
CA ALA A 139 2.42 11.84 3.99
C ALA A 139 1.82 10.47 3.62
N GLN A 140 0.92 9.94 4.46
CA GLN A 140 0.19 8.70 4.17
C GLN A 140 -0.68 8.81 2.90
N GLU A 141 -1.35 9.94 2.69
CA GLU A 141 -2.12 10.20 1.46
C GLU A 141 -1.23 10.18 0.21
N ARG A 142 -0.04 10.79 0.29
CA ARG A 142 0.94 10.75 -0.79
C ARG A 142 1.52 9.36 -1.00
N GLN A 143 1.75 8.60 0.06
CA GLN A 143 2.22 7.21 0.01
C GLN A 143 1.20 6.32 -0.73
N ARG A 144 -0.09 6.43 -0.38
CA ARG A 144 -1.19 5.77 -1.13
C ARG A 144 -1.24 6.22 -2.59
N GLY A 145 -1.06 7.52 -2.83
CA GLY A 145 -0.99 8.07 -4.19
C GLY A 145 0.17 7.50 -4.98
N TYR A 146 1.34 7.37 -4.38
CA TYR A 146 2.52 6.81 -5.03
C TYR A 146 2.35 5.32 -5.33
N ALA A 147 1.85 4.52 -4.38
CA ALA A 147 1.49 3.13 -4.64
C ALA A 147 0.45 2.99 -5.76
N GLY A 148 -0.55 3.87 -5.79
CA GLY A 148 -1.53 3.95 -6.88
C GLY A 148 -0.94 4.32 -8.24
N TRP A 149 0.10 5.16 -8.25
CA TRP A 149 0.87 5.46 -9.45
C TRP A 149 1.64 4.23 -9.92
N LEU A 150 2.35 3.54 -9.02
CA LEU A 150 3.14 2.33 -9.32
C LEU A 150 2.28 1.20 -9.90
N VAL A 151 1.13 0.89 -9.29
CA VAL A 151 0.22 -0.16 -9.83
C VAL A 151 -0.35 0.18 -11.20
N THR A 152 -0.15 1.41 -11.68
CA THR A 152 -0.57 1.89 -13.00
C THR A 152 0.59 2.43 -13.83
N ASP A 153 1.84 2.19 -13.43
CA ASP A 153 3.03 2.64 -14.16
C ASP A 153 3.64 1.48 -14.97
N PRO A 154 3.75 1.61 -16.31
CA PRO A 154 4.28 0.52 -17.14
C PRO A 154 5.73 0.14 -16.82
N GLY A 155 6.57 1.12 -16.49
CA GLY A 155 7.98 0.87 -16.14
C GLY A 155 8.09 0.04 -14.86
N PHE A 156 7.28 0.37 -13.86
CA PHE A 156 7.20 -0.42 -12.64
C PHE A 156 6.67 -1.83 -12.90
N GLN A 157 5.59 -1.97 -13.67
CA GLN A 157 5.00 -3.29 -13.95
C GLN A 157 5.96 -4.21 -14.70
N LEU A 158 6.69 -3.69 -15.68
CA LEU A 158 7.74 -4.44 -16.40
C LEU A 158 8.88 -4.86 -15.46
N SER A 159 9.43 -3.91 -14.69
CA SER A 159 10.50 -4.19 -13.72
C SER A 159 10.08 -5.21 -12.66
N LYS A 160 8.84 -5.08 -12.15
CA LYS A 160 8.25 -6.02 -11.18
C LYS A 160 8.04 -7.41 -11.79
N ALA A 161 7.56 -7.49 -13.04
CA ALA A 161 7.37 -8.78 -13.71
C ALA A 161 8.71 -9.51 -13.88
N GLY A 162 9.76 -8.80 -14.29
CA GLY A 162 11.12 -9.37 -14.37
C GLY A 162 11.65 -9.82 -13.01
N PHE A 163 11.48 -9.01 -11.96
CA PHE A 163 11.88 -9.36 -10.60
C PHE A 163 11.15 -10.61 -10.08
N ILE A 164 9.82 -10.65 -10.21
CA ILE A 164 9.02 -11.78 -9.76
C ILE A 164 9.36 -13.04 -10.57
N GLY A 165 9.52 -12.91 -11.90
CA GLY A 165 9.85 -14.05 -12.77
C GLY A 165 11.19 -14.71 -12.42
N GLU A 166 12.21 -13.92 -12.09
CA GLU A 166 13.54 -14.44 -11.69
C GLU A 166 13.51 -15.10 -10.29
N TRP A 167 12.72 -14.57 -9.36
CA TRP A 167 12.85 -14.90 -7.93
C TRP A 167 11.62 -15.58 -7.30
N TRP A 168 10.67 -16.02 -8.12
CA TRP A 168 9.40 -16.56 -7.63
C TRP A 168 9.56 -17.76 -6.69
N GLU A 169 10.43 -18.72 -7.05
CA GLU A 169 10.66 -19.92 -6.25
C GLU A 169 11.15 -19.57 -4.84
N GLN A 170 12.09 -18.63 -4.73
CA GLN A 170 12.63 -18.18 -3.44
C GLN A 170 11.59 -17.41 -2.61
N ILE A 171 10.71 -16.65 -3.27
CA ILE A 171 9.58 -15.97 -2.61
C ILE A 171 8.58 -17.01 -2.08
N GLN A 172 8.27 -18.05 -2.86
CA GLN A 172 7.39 -19.13 -2.45
C GLN A 172 7.95 -19.94 -1.29
N GLU A 173 9.23 -20.29 -1.32
CA GLU A 173 9.93 -20.98 -0.23
C GLU A 173 9.88 -20.20 1.09
N ARG A 174 9.98 -18.87 1.00
CA ARG A 174 9.85 -17.97 2.16
C ARG A 174 8.41 -17.80 2.63
N GLY A 175 7.45 -17.88 1.70
CA GLY A 175 6.03 -17.64 1.96
C GLY A 175 5.64 -16.15 1.95
N GLU A 176 6.61 -15.26 1.75
CA GLU A 176 6.43 -13.81 1.71
C GLU A 176 7.55 -13.15 0.89
N PHE A 177 7.30 -11.92 0.43
CA PHE A 177 8.35 -11.09 -0.14
C PHE A 177 9.31 -10.61 0.96
N PRO A 178 10.60 -10.43 0.64
CA PRO A 178 11.54 -9.88 1.60
C PRO A 178 11.21 -8.42 1.90
N ASP A 179 11.56 -7.99 3.12
CA ASP A 179 11.50 -6.59 3.56
C ASP A 179 12.88 -5.93 3.39
N VAL A 180 12.92 -4.61 3.21
CA VAL A 180 14.18 -3.85 3.33
C VAL A 180 14.73 -4.04 4.75
N PRO A 181 16.00 -4.46 4.92
CA PRO A 181 16.56 -4.71 6.24
C PRO A 181 16.52 -3.47 7.14
N PRO A 182 15.98 -3.56 8.37
CA PRO A 182 16.02 -2.46 9.33
C PRO A 182 17.46 -2.20 9.81
N MET A 183 17.75 -0.98 10.28
CA MET A 183 19.09 -0.55 10.72
C MET A 183 19.77 -1.50 11.72
N ASN A 184 19.00 -2.18 12.57
CA ASN A 184 19.53 -3.13 13.56
C ASN A 184 20.08 -4.41 12.91
N MET A 185 19.56 -4.84 11.76
CA MET A 185 20.09 -6.00 11.02
C MET A 185 21.44 -5.72 10.36
N LEU A 186 21.76 -4.46 10.03
CA LEU A 186 23.09 -4.09 9.52
C LEU A 186 24.18 -4.10 10.60
N ARG A 187 23.80 -4.04 11.87
CA ARG A 187 24.73 -4.24 13.00
C ARG A 187 24.96 -5.71 13.29
N ASP A 188 24.05 -6.57 12.85
CA ASP A 188 24.19 -8.01 12.95
C ASP A 188 25.20 -8.47 11.91
N SER A 189 26.40 -8.85 12.37
CA SER A 189 27.54 -9.19 11.52
C SER A 189 27.41 -10.55 10.84
N THR A 190 26.21 -11.15 10.87
CA THR A 190 25.96 -12.50 10.40
C THR A 190 26.05 -12.51 8.87
N PRO A 191 27.03 -13.22 8.28
CA PRO A 191 27.21 -13.19 6.84
C PRO A 191 26.02 -13.81 6.12
N ILE A 192 25.49 -13.11 5.10
CA ILE A 192 24.46 -13.66 4.22
C ILE A 192 25.03 -14.90 3.51
N PRO A 193 24.33 -16.05 3.56
CA PRO A 193 24.72 -17.27 2.85
C PRO A 193 25.03 -16.99 1.38
N LYS A 194 26.11 -17.57 0.84
CA LYS A 194 26.58 -17.26 -0.53
C LYS A 194 25.50 -17.47 -1.59
N ASN A 195 24.67 -18.51 -1.43
CA ASN A 195 23.55 -18.82 -2.33
C ASN A 195 22.41 -17.81 -2.27
N GLN A 196 22.29 -17.01 -1.20
CA GLN A 196 21.24 -16.00 -1.06
C GLN A 196 21.71 -14.59 -1.45
N ARG A 197 23.03 -14.35 -1.54
CA ARG A 197 23.58 -12.99 -1.79
C ARG A 197 23.01 -12.32 -3.03
N ARG A 198 22.83 -13.07 -4.13
CA ARG A 198 22.27 -12.52 -5.37
C ARG A 198 20.82 -12.09 -5.19
N PHE A 199 19.99 -12.96 -4.60
CA PHE A 199 18.61 -12.61 -4.25
C PHE A 199 18.54 -11.36 -3.37
N TYR A 200 19.38 -11.30 -2.32
CA TYR A 200 19.45 -10.13 -1.44
C TYR A 200 19.82 -8.84 -2.16
N ALA A 201 20.85 -8.88 -3.01
CA ALA A 201 21.27 -7.72 -3.79
C ALA A 201 20.16 -7.26 -4.75
N ASP A 202 19.56 -8.20 -5.49
CA ASP A 202 18.61 -7.90 -6.56
C ASP A 202 17.28 -7.35 -6.01
N TYR A 203 16.72 -7.94 -4.93
CA TYR A 203 15.50 -7.39 -4.34
C TYR A 203 15.75 -6.01 -3.70
N THR A 204 16.91 -5.84 -3.06
CA THR A 204 17.26 -4.58 -2.40
C THR A 204 17.41 -3.47 -3.43
N GLN A 205 18.10 -3.76 -4.55
CA GLN A 205 18.23 -2.83 -5.65
C GLN A 205 16.87 -2.48 -6.27
N PHE A 206 16.02 -3.48 -6.54
CA PHE A 206 14.66 -3.27 -7.05
C PHE A 206 13.86 -2.35 -6.12
N TYR A 207 13.90 -2.59 -4.80
CA TYR A 207 13.20 -1.75 -3.84
C TYR A 207 13.78 -0.33 -3.75
N TYR A 208 15.10 -0.17 -3.81
CA TYR A 208 15.73 1.15 -3.80
C TYR A 208 15.42 1.95 -5.07
N ASP A 209 15.33 1.27 -6.22
CA ASP A 209 14.94 1.90 -7.47
C ASP A 209 13.53 2.47 -7.43
N TRP A 210 12.61 1.79 -6.77
CA TRP A 210 11.22 2.21 -6.70
C TRP A 210 10.81 2.84 -5.35
N SER A 211 11.77 3.11 -4.47
CA SER A 211 11.52 3.65 -3.12
C SER A 211 10.51 2.81 -2.33
N LEU A 212 10.67 1.49 -2.36
CA LEU A 212 9.79 0.52 -1.70
C LEU A 212 10.40 -0.01 -0.41
N GLU A 213 9.54 -0.22 0.59
CA GLU A 213 9.89 -1.00 1.76
C GLU A 213 9.78 -2.49 1.46
N LYS A 214 8.74 -2.89 0.69
CA LYS A 214 8.52 -4.24 0.21
C LYS A 214 7.41 -4.32 -0.84
N LEU A 215 7.11 -5.55 -1.27
CA LEU A 215 5.85 -5.92 -1.90
C LEU A 215 5.01 -6.71 -0.88
N ALA A 216 3.80 -6.27 -0.53
CA ALA A 216 2.93 -7.06 0.37
C ALA A 216 2.39 -8.32 -0.32
N THR A 217 2.28 -8.26 -1.65
CA THR A 217 1.88 -9.34 -2.56
C THR A 217 2.50 -9.05 -3.94
N PRO A 218 2.38 -9.95 -4.93
CA PRO A 218 2.84 -9.68 -6.31
C PRO A 218 2.24 -8.42 -6.94
N HIS A 219 1.15 -7.88 -6.38
CA HIS A 219 0.42 -6.74 -6.93
C HIS A 219 0.53 -5.46 -6.08
N LEU A 220 0.91 -5.57 -4.80
CA LEU A 220 0.82 -4.46 -3.84
C LEU A 220 2.19 -3.92 -3.43
N PRO A 221 2.70 -2.87 -4.09
CA PRO A 221 3.90 -2.18 -3.64
C PRO A 221 3.64 -1.44 -2.34
N GLU A 222 4.54 -1.59 -1.38
CA GLU A 222 4.55 -0.82 -0.14
C GLU A 222 5.70 0.19 -0.20
N PRO A 223 5.42 1.49 -0.45
CA PRO A 223 6.45 2.50 -0.49
C PRO A 223 7.10 2.70 0.86
N MET A 224 8.37 3.09 0.88
CA MET A 224 9.03 3.55 2.09
C MET A 224 8.29 4.72 2.73
N HIS A 225 8.31 4.78 4.05
CA HIS A 225 7.63 5.82 4.81
C HIS A 225 8.59 6.97 5.17
N SER A 226 8.10 8.21 5.11
CA SER A 226 8.87 9.39 5.56
C SER A 226 8.80 9.55 7.08
N ASN A 227 9.71 10.35 7.67
CA ASN A 227 9.72 10.66 9.11
C ASN A 227 8.36 11.09 9.70
N PRO A 228 7.53 11.93 9.04
CA PRO A 228 6.20 12.26 9.54
C PRO A 228 5.25 11.06 9.71
N VAL A 229 5.48 9.95 9.01
CA VAL A 229 4.65 8.74 9.11
C VAL A 229 5.07 7.88 10.31
N GLY A 230 6.37 7.89 10.64
CA GLY A 230 6.97 7.17 11.75
C GLY A 230 8.49 7.38 11.77
N ALA A 231 9.14 7.08 12.89
CA ALA A 231 10.60 7.15 12.99
C ALA A 231 11.22 6.26 11.92
N SER A 232 11.99 6.85 11.00
CA SER A 232 12.57 6.07 9.91
C SER A 232 13.65 5.12 10.44
N GLN A 233 13.48 3.84 10.12
CA GLN A 233 14.34 2.74 10.55
C GLN A 233 15.36 2.35 9.47
N TYR A 234 15.44 3.15 8.40
CA TYR A 234 16.29 2.89 7.25
C TYR A 234 17.72 3.30 7.53
N SER A 235 18.67 2.56 6.93
CA SER A 235 20.09 2.88 7.04
C SER A 235 20.50 4.07 6.17
N GLU A 236 21.67 4.62 6.43
CA GLU A 236 22.25 5.69 5.60
C GLU A 236 22.35 5.29 4.12
N GLU A 237 22.72 4.04 3.85
CA GLU A 237 22.75 3.46 2.50
C GLU A 237 21.37 3.48 1.84
N VAL A 238 20.32 3.07 2.58
CA VAL A 238 18.94 3.11 2.08
C VAL A 238 18.51 4.55 1.78
N TYR A 239 18.82 5.51 2.66
CA TYR A 239 18.48 6.91 2.43
C TYR A 239 19.13 7.47 1.16
N GLY A 240 20.40 7.14 0.92
CA GLY A 240 21.13 7.57 -0.27
C GLY A 240 20.62 6.90 -1.56
N ALA A 241 20.17 5.65 -1.48
CA ALA A 241 19.76 4.88 -2.65
C ALA A 241 18.28 5.08 -3.03
N ALA A 242 17.40 5.27 -2.04
CA ALA A 242 15.94 5.26 -2.20
C ALA A 242 15.26 6.60 -1.87
N GLY A 243 16.00 7.57 -1.33
CA GLY A 243 15.46 8.85 -0.88
C GLY A 243 16.41 10.03 -1.09
N LEU A 244 16.08 11.15 -0.44
CA LEU A 244 16.92 12.34 -0.38
C LEU A 244 17.01 12.81 1.08
N ALA A 245 18.21 12.73 1.66
CA ALA A 245 18.52 13.32 2.95
C ALA A 245 19.20 14.67 2.71
N LEU A 246 18.63 15.75 3.26
CA LEU A 246 19.21 17.09 3.18
C LEU A 246 19.63 17.57 4.56
N PHE A 247 20.89 17.95 4.67
CA PHE A 247 21.38 18.72 5.80
C PHE A 247 21.23 20.22 5.47
N ILE A 248 20.40 20.93 6.24
CA ILE A 248 20.18 22.37 6.09
C ILE A 248 20.60 23.06 7.39
N PRO A 249 21.75 23.76 7.43
CA PRO A 249 22.17 24.49 8.62
C PRO A 249 21.22 25.64 8.96
N TRP A 250 21.07 25.96 10.25
CA TRP A 250 20.08 26.92 10.77
C TRP A 250 20.10 28.29 10.07
N TYR A 251 21.28 28.80 9.72
CA TYR A 251 21.40 30.11 9.07
C TYR A 251 20.77 30.16 7.67
N LEU A 252 20.66 29.02 6.97
CA LEU A 252 19.98 28.94 5.67
C LEU A 252 18.46 28.92 5.79
N LEU A 253 17.91 28.56 6.96
CA LEU A 253 16.47 28.63 7.20
C LEU A 253 15.95 30.06 7.30
N ALA A 254 16.84 31.05 7.45
CA ALA A 254 16.48 32.46 7.35
C ALA A 254 16.02 32.83 5.92
N ASP A 255 16.52 32.12 4.90
CA ASP A 255 16.12 32.34 3.52
C ASP A 255 14.92 31.45 3.18
N GLN A 256 13.74 32.06 3.07
CA GLN A 256 12.50 31.36 2.67
C GLN A 256 12.43 31.09 1.16
N ASN A 257 13.39 31.57 0.37
CA ASN A 257 13.40 31.36 -1.08
C ASN A 257 13.98 30.00 -1.49
N LEU A 258 14.75 29.35 -0.60
CA LEU A 258 15.33 28.05 -0.88
C LEU A 258 14.26 26.95 -0.75
N LYS A 259 13.63 26.59 -1.88
CA LYS A 259 12.59 25.55 -1.89
C LYS A 259 13.22 24.17 -1.97
N LEU A 260 12.75 23.27 -1.10
CA LEU A 260 13.11 21.85 -1.09
C LEU A 260 12.99 21.19 -2.47
N HIS A 261 11.96 21.57 -3.24
CA HIS A 261 11.74 21.03 -4.59
C HIS A 261 12.87 21.41 -5.56
N ASP A 262 13.42 22.62 -5.44
CA ASP A 262 14.49 23.09 -6.34
C ASP A 262 15.80 22.34 -6.04
N ILE A 263 16.09 22.09 -4.75
CA ILE A 263 17.20 21.23 -4.32
C ILE A 263 17.00 19.79 -4.84
N ALA A 264 15.81 19.21 -4.64
CA ALA A 264 15.52 17.86 -5.12
C ALA A 264 15.67 17.74 -6.65
N ASN A 265 15.20 18.73 -7.41
CA ASN A 265 15.38 18.76 -8.86
C ASN A 265 16.85 18.83 -9.26
N HIS A 266 17.66 19.62 -8.54
CA HIS A 266 19.10 19.67 -8.76
C HIS A 266 19.76 18.30 -8.55
N HIS A 267 19.40 17.58 -7.50
CA HIS A 267 19.88 16.21 -7.27
C HIS A 267 19.45 15.23 -8.36
N LEU A 268 18.23 15.37 -8.89
CA LEU A 268 17.73 14.52 -9.98
C LEU A 268 18.48 14.73 -11.31
N MET A 269 19.05 15.93 -11.55
CA MET A 269 19.84 16.21 -12.76
C MET A 269 21.08 15.31 -12.88
N TYR A 270 21.64 14.83 -11.75
CA TYR A 270 22.80 13.93 -11.74
C TYR A 270 22.44 12.46 -12.00
N GLY A 271 21.18 12.15 -12.30
CA GLY A 271 20.83 10.97 -13.10
C GLY A 271 20.26 9.75 -12.38
N HIS A 272 19.95 9.81 -11.08
CA HIS A 272 19.69 8.57 -10.34
C HIS A 272 18.29 7.94 -10.45
N LYS A 273 17.25 8.63 -10.96
CA LYS A 273 15.87 8.07 -10.97
C LYS A 273 14.99 8.57 -12.13
N LYS A 274 15.44 8.46 -13.38
CA LYS A 274 14.67 8.91 -14.56
C LYS A 274 13.28 8.26 -14.65
N HIS A 275 13.15 6.99 -14.27
CA HIS A 275 11.87 6.27 -14.24
C HIS A 275 10.87 6.85 -13.23
N LEU A 276 11.33 7.57 -12.20
CA LEU A 276 10.47 8.27 -11.24
C LEU A 276 10.03 9.66 -11.71
N GLN A 277 10.48 10.14 -12.87
CA GLN A 277 10.05 11.44 -13.42
C GLN A 277 8.53 11.52 -13.62
N GLY A 278 7.89 10.36 -13.86
CA GLY A 278 6.44 10.22 -13.91
C GLY A 278 5.70 10.68 -12.66
N TRP A 279 6.38 10.62 -11.51
CA TRP A 279 5.88 11.02 -10.20
C TRP A 279 6.48 12.35 -9.70
N ILE A 280 7.79 12.56 -9.88
CA ILE A 280 8.51 13.70 -9.30
C ILE A 280 8.45 14.96 -10.17
N GLY A 281 8.39 14.81 -11.50
CA GLY A 281 8.47 15.93 -12.43
C GLY A 281 7.20 16.77 -12.48
N LYS A 282 7.35 18.08 -12.69
CA LYS A 282 6.26 18.93 -13.23
C LYS A 282 6.00 18.50 -14.66
N LYS A 283 4.93 17.74 -14.89
CA LYS A 283 4.55 17.31 -16.24
C LYS A 283 3.68 18.38 -16.88
N SER A 284 3.78 18.52 -18.20
CA SER A 284 3.00 19.45 -19.02
C SER A 284 1.52 19.53 -18.62
N GLN A 285 0.87 20.69 -18.82
CA GLN A 285 -0.50 21.07 -18.45
C GLN A 285 -1.63 20.01 -18.64
N GLU A 286 -1.42 18.98 -19.46
CA GLU A 286 -2.35 17.87 -19.69
C GLU A 286 -2.22 16.68 -18.71
N GLU A 287 -1.00 16.35 -18.28
CA GLU A 287 -0.73 15.31 -17.26
C GLU A 287 -0.83 15.87 -15.82
N ASP A 288 -0.70 17.19 -15.69
CA ASP A 288 -0.70 18.02 -14.47
C ASP A 288 -1.99 17.96 -13.61
N LYS A 289 -3.02 17.20 -14.02
CA LYS A 289 -4.34 17.18 -13.34
C LYS A 289 -4.58 15.97 -12.43
N LEU A 290 -3.64 15.04 -12.34
CA LEU A 290 -3.77 13.88 -11.45
C LEU A 290 -3.01 14.12 -10.15
N GLY A 291 -3.66 14.81 -9.20
CA GLY A 291 -3.15 14.86 -7.83
C GLY A 291 -3.07 13.45 -7.20
N HIS A 292 -2.18 13.29 -6.22
CA HIS A 292 -1.98 12.04 -5.47
C HIS A 292 -3.30 11.39 -5.00
N ASN A 293 -4.32 12.19 -4.68
CA ASN A 293 -5.65 11.70 -4.33
C ASN A 293 -6.30 10.83 -5.41
N ARG A 294 -6.14 11.18 -6.69
CA ARG A 294 -6.70 10.36 -7.78
C ARG A 294 -5.95 9.04 -7.91
N TYR A 295 -4.63 9.04 -7.74
CA TYR A 295 -3.88 7.78 -7.73
C TYR A 295 -4.22 6.92 -6.50
N SER A 296 -4.47 7.52 -5.34
CA SER A 296 -4.98 6.80 -4.16
C SER A 296 -6.33 6.14 -4.45
N ILE A 297 -7.23 6.80 -5.19
CA ILE A 297 -8.47 6.18 -5.68
C ILE A 297 -8.17 5.05 -6.68
N MET A 298 -7.21 5.23 -7.58
CA MET A 298 -6.79 4.18 -8.52
C MET A 298 -6.24 2.95 -7.79
N LEU A 299 -5.49 3.12 -6.70
CA LEU A 299 -5.04 2.02 -5.84
C LEU A 299 -6.24 1.23 -5.32
N LYS A 300 -7.26 1.90 -4.76
CA LYS A 300 -8.48 1.24 -4.28
C LYS A 300 -9.24 0.52 -5.40
N MET A 301 -9.33 1.14 -6.58
CA MET A 301 -9.93 0.47 -7.76
C MET A 301 -9.13 -0.77 -8.15
N PHE A 302 -7.81 -0.70 -8.13
CA PHE A 302 -6.94 -1.82 -8.43
C PHE A 302 -7.13 -2.97 -7.45
N VAL A 303 -6.99 -2.71 -6.16
CA VAL A 303 -7.13 -3.75 -5.13
C VAL A 303 -8.54 -4.33 -5.12
N PHE A 304 -9.57 -3.48 -4.99
CA PHE A 304 -10.92 -3.98 -4.75
C PHE A 304 -11.62 -4.44 -6.03
N GLN A 305 -11.39 -3.78 -7.16
CA GLN A 305 -12.03 -4.18 -8.42
C GLN A 305 -11.18 -5.19 -9.19
N GLU A 306 -9.94 -4.88 -9.56
CA GLU A 306 -9.16 -5.77 -10.44
C GLU A 306 -8.59 -6.99 -9.73
N CYS A 307 -8.20 -6.88 -8.47
CA CYS A 307 -7.62 -8.00 -7.71
C CYS A 307 -8.68 -8.78 -6.91
N GLY A 308 -9.73 -8.11 -6.43
CA GLY A 308 -10.82 -8.73 -5.66
C GLY A 308 -12.00 -9.14 -6.54
N LEU A 309 -12.77 -8.15 -6.99
CA LEU A 309 -14.10 -8.37 -7.57
C LEU A 309 -14.08 -9.06 -8.96
N TYR A 310 -13.28 -8.56 -9.89
CA TYR A 310 -13.26 -9.04 -11.28
C TYR A 310 -12.75 -10.46 -11.43
N PRO A 311 -11.68 -10.91 -10.76
CA PRO A 311 -11.18 -12.28 -10.90
C PRO A 311 -12.22 -13.33 -10.51
N ARG A 312 -13.13 -13.00 -9.58
CA ARG A 312 -14.15 -13.92 -9.09
C ARG A 312 -15.48 -13.85 -9.86
N TYR A 313 -15.89 -12.66 -10.32
CA TYR A 313 -17.24 -12.45 -10.83
C TYR A 313 -17.32 -11.79 -12.22
N LYS A 314 -16.24 -11.82 -13.01
CA LYS A 314 -16.13 -11.15 -14.32
C LYS A 314 -17.38 -11.32 -15.20
N GLU A 315 -17.86 -12.55 -15.37
CA GLU A 315 -18.98 -12.86 -16.25
C GLU A 315 -20.27 -12.17 -15.81
N ARG A 316 -20.55 -12.14 -14.50
CA ARG A 316 -21.76 -11.52 -13.93
C ARG A 316 -21.71 -9.99 -13.89
N LEU A 317 -20.51 -9.42 -14.05
CA LEU A 317 -20.23 -7.99 -14.06
C LEU A 317 -20.23 -7.39 -15.47
N ASN A 318 -20.25 -8.22 -16.51
CA ASN A 318 -20.28 -7.75 -17.90
C ASN A 318 -21.48 -6.82 -18.14
N GLY A 319 -21.23 -5.67 -18.77
CA GLY A 319 -22.23 -4.64 -19.03
C GLY A 319 -22.66 -3.81 -17.81
N LYS A 320 -22.23 -4.16 -16.59
CA LYS A 320 -22.68 -3.49 -15.34
C LYS A 320 -21.72 -2.42 -14.81
N VAL A 321 -20.86 -1.88 -15.68
CA VAL A 321 -19.80 -0.91 -15.32
C VAL A 321 -20.36 0.34 -14.64
N GLY A 322 -21.51 0.86 -15.09
CA GLY A 322 -22.18 2.01 -14.49
C GLY A 322 -22.54 1.78 -13.03
N LYS A 323 -23.21 0.66 -12.74
CA LYS A 323 -23.61 0.25 -11.39
C LYS A 323 -22.42 -0.04 -10.46
N ILE A 324 -21.34 -0.62 -11.00
CA ILE A 324 -20.09 -0.77 -10.23
C ILE A 324 -19.52 0.61 -9.85
N ASN A 325 -19.60 1.60 -10.74
CA ASN A 325 -19.13 2.96 -10.41
C ASN A 325 -20.01 3.63 -9.36
N GLU A 326 -21.33 3.43 -9.40
CA GLU A 326 -22.27 3.90 -8.37
C GLU A 326 -21.90 3.30 -7.00
N ALA A 327 -21.81 1.97 -6.91
CA ALA A 327 -21.41 1.25 -5.70
C ALA A 327 -20.05 1.71 -5.16
N PHE A 328 -19.06 1.84 -6.05
CA PHE A 328 -17.72 2.26 -5.64
C PHE A 328 -17.68 3.72 -5.20
N THR A 329 -18.52 4.59 -5.78
CA THR A 329 -18.62 6.01 -5.35
C THR A 329 -19.22 6.09 -3.96
N GLU A 330 -20.31 5.37 -3.69
CA GLU A 330 -20.92 5.32 -2.35
C GLU A 330 -19.94 4.77 -1.30
N PHE A 331 -19.22 3.68 -1.65
CA PHE A 331 -18.16 3.13 -0.80
C PHE A 331 -17.05 4.14 -0.48
N LEU A 332 -16.60 4.94 -1.45
CA LEU A 332 -15.53 5.92 -1.24
C LEU A 332 -15.94 7.08 -0.33
N GLU A 333 -17.21 7.49 -0.37
CA GLU A 333 -17.72 8.56 0.49
C GLU A 333 -18.03 8.06 1.91
N GLY A 334 -18.23 6.75 2.09
CA GLY A 334 -18.42 6.13 3.41
C GLY A 334 -19.78 6.40 4.04
N THR A 335 -20.71 6.99 3.28
CA THR A 335 -22.07 7.28 3.69
C THR A 335 -23.03 7.03 2.54
N GLU A 336 -24.29 6.74 2.86
CA GLU A 336 -25.35 6.72 1.87
C GLU A 336 -25.54 8.13 1.29
N LEU A 337 -25.43 8.25 -0.03
CA LEU A 337 -25.59 9.51 -0.75
C LEU A 337 -26.99 9.59 -1.33
N ASP A 338 -27.57 10.80 -1.33
CA ASP A 338 -28.76 11.04 -2.14
C ASP A 338 -28.43 10.97 -3.65
N ALA A 339 -29.47 10.86 -4.48
CA ALA A 339 -29.31 10.68 -5.93
C ALA A 339 -28.57 11.86 -6.61
N LEU A 340 -28.71 13.09 -6.09
CA LEU A 340 -28.10 14.28 -6.67
C LEU A 340 -26.61 14.34 -6.33
N GLU A 341 -26.25 14.08 -5.08
CA GLU A 341 -24.86 14.01 -4.62
C GLU A 341 -24.11 12.85 -5.27
N LEU A 342 -24.73 11.68 -5.36
CA LEU A 342 -24.19 10.52 -6.05
C LEU A 342 -23.87 10.87 -7.50
N GLY A 343 -24.78 11.54 -8.23
CA GLY A 343 -24.55 11.94 -9.61
C GLY A 343 -23.32 12.84 -9.79
N LYS A 344 -23.10 13.81 -8.89
CA LYS A 344 -21.93 14.71 -8.93
C LYS A 344 -20.62 13.96 -8.69
N LYS A 345 -20.59 13.11 -7.66
CA LYS A 345 -19.39 12.35 -7.27
C LYS A 345 -19.06 11.25 -8.28
N LEU A 346 -20.09 10.61 -8.85
CA LEU A 346 -19.97 9.55 -9.84
C LEU A 346 -19.18 10.00 -11.08
N GLN A 347 -19.36 11.24 -11.54
CA GLN A 347 -18.59 11.77 -12.67
C GLN A 347 -17.09 11.80 -12.39
N SER A 348 -16.68 12.12 -11.15
CA SER A 348 -15.28 12.11 -10.74
C SER A 348 -14.72 10.68 -10.73
N THR A 349 -15.48 9.74 -10.19
CA THR A 349 -15.14 8.31 -10.17
C THR A 349 -15.00 7.76 -11.59
N GLN A 350 -15.94 8.05 -12.48
CA GLN A 350 -15.92 7.63 -13.89
C GLN A 350 -14.70 8.17 -14.63
N LYS A 351 -14.39 9.47 -14.49
CA LYS A 351 -13.19 10.09 -15.08
C LYS A 351 -11.91 9.43 -14.56
N THR A 352 -11.86 9.13 -13.26
CA THR A 352 -10.72 8.44 -12.65
C THR A 352 -10.58 7.02 -13.21
N ARG A 353 -11.68 6.29 -13.32
CA ARG A 353 -11.73 4.92 -13.88
C ARG A 353 -11.30 4.86 -15.35
N GLN A 354 -11.72 5.83 -16.17
CA GLN A 354 -11.32 5.89 -17.58
C GLN A 354 -9.80 6.02 -17.72
N LYS A 355 -9.21 6.95 -16.96
CA LYS A 355 -7.74 7.14 -16.93
C LYS A 355 -7.03 5.90 -16.40
N TYR A 356 -7.56 5.33 -15.33
CA TYR A 356 -7.07 4.09 -14.74
C TYR A 356 -7.02 2.94 -15.74
N LYS A 357 -8.11 2.66 -16.47
CA LYS A 357 -8.15 1.63 -17.50
C LYS A 357 -7.16 1.89 -18.63
N GLY A 358 -7.01 3.14 -19.06
CA GLY A 358 -6.01 3.53 -20.05
C GLY A 358 -4.58 3.23 -19.59
N ARG A 359 -4.25 3.51 -18.32
CA ARG A 359 -2.93 3.21 -17.76
C ARG A 359 -2.69 1.70 -17.58
N LEU A 360 -3.68 0.95 -17.10
CA LEU A 360 -3.58 -0.50 -16.99
C LEU A 360 -3.39 -1.19 -18.33
N LYS A 361 -4.04 -0.69 -19.39
CA LYS A 361 -3.84 -1.21 -20.75
C LYS A 361 -2.36 -1.08 -21.15
N LYS A 362 -1.76 0.10 -20.96
CA LYS A 362 -0.33 0.32 -21.22
C LYS A 362 0.58 -0.57 -20.37
N CYS A 363 0.20 -0.86 -19.13
CA CYS A 363 0.95 -1.77 -18.28
C CYS A 363 0.95 -3.21 -18.82
N ARG A 364 -0.20 -3.70 -19.30
CA ARG A 364 -0.30 -5.04 -19.90
C ARG A 364 0.52 -5.11 -21.19
N GLU A 365 0.38 -4.11 -22.05
CA GLU A 365 1.17 -3.98 -23.28
C GLU A 365 2.68 -3.96 -23.00
N ALA A 366 3.12 -3.34 -21.90
CA ALA A 366 4.54 -3.29 -21.54
C ALA A 366 5.10 -4.60 -20.98
N VAL A 367 4.26 -5.50 -20.46
CA VAL A 367 4.69 -6.81 -19.90
C VAL A 367 4.58 -7.93 -20.95
N GLU A 368 3.69 -7.78 -21.93
CA GLU A 368 3.47 -8.76 -23.01
C GLU A 368 4.45 -8.61 -24.19
N ASN A 369 5.06 -7.44 -24.37
CA ASN A 369 6.12 -7.16 -25.35
C ASN A 369 7.50 -7.30 -24.70
#